data_AF-G4CQV8-F1
#
_entry.id   AF-G4CQV8-F1
#
_cell.length_a   1.000
_cell.length_b   1.000
_cell.length_c   1.000
_cell.angle_alpha   90.00
_cell.angle_beta   90.00
_cell.angle_gamma   90.00
#
_symmetry.space_group_name_H-M   'P 1'
#
loop_
_entity.id
_entity.type
_entity.pdbx_description
1 polymer ?
#
loop_
_entity_poly.entity_id
_entity_poly.type
_entity_poly.pdbx_seq_one_letter_code
_entity_poly.pdbx_strand_id
1 'polypeptide(L)'
;MKFSSLSFIKYTAATALCTLSLHASAVVLSDFYPNCDMRSLSLDENQQKALLQIRNAHKKNIERVKIRNRSANFSRKQELIKVLSTVPFSKHEARRYLQKRYDSDMDLAVEELSVQHKIFQVLTPEQQEKWLANCAR
;
A
#
# COMPACT_ATOMS: atom_id res chain seq x y z
N MET A 1 -47.52 -30.98 -47.51
CA MET A 1 -46.10 -30.61 -47.40
C MET A 1 -45.60 -30.95 -46.00
N LYS A 2 -44.66 -31.91 -45.88
CA LYS A 2 -43.93 -32.24 -44.65
C LYS A 2 -42.58 -31.52 -44.70
N PHE A 3 -42.11 -30.99 -43.57
CA PHE A 3 -40.73 -31.01 -43.02
C PHE A 3 -40.83 -30.26 -41.67
N SER A 4 -40.94 -30.97 -40.55
CA SER A 4 -39.84 -31.49 -39.71
C SER A 4 -39.40 -30.49 -38.64
N SER A 5 -39.72 -30.88 -37.40
CA SER A 5 -39.12 -30.49 -36.12
C SER A 5 -37.60 -30.31 -36.19
N LEU A 6 -37.04 -29.36 -35.44
CA LEU A 6 -35.79 -29.50 -34.69
C LEU A 6 -35.58 -28.35 -33.68
N SER A 7 -35.69 -28.76 -32.41
CA SER A 7 -34.85 -28.43 -31.25
C SER A 7 -34.45 -26.99 -30.89
N PHE A 8 -34.92 -26.62 -29.70
CA PHE A 8 -34.34 -25.67 -28.77
C PHE A 8 -32.80 -25.68 -28.75
N ILE A 9 -32.18 -24.54 -29.01
CA ILE A 9 -30.80 -24.26 -28.60
C ILE A 9 -30.88 -23.18 -27.52
N LYS A 10 -30.83 -23.61 -26.26
CA LYS A 10 -30.56 -22.73 -25.12
C LYS A 10 -29.09 -22.33 -25.20
N TYR A 11 -28.80 -21.13 -25.70
CA TYR A 11 -27.47 -20.54 -25.56
C TYR A 11 -27.27 -20.14 -24.10
N THR A 12 -26.81 -21.07 -23.27
CA THR A 12 -26.17 -20.71 -22.00
C THR A 12 -24.79 -20.14 -22.34
N ALA A 13 -24.73 -18.82 -22.56
CA ALA A 13 -23.47 -18.10 -22.61
C ALA A 13 -22.88 -18.12 -21.19
N ALA A 14 -21.99 -19.07 -20.92
CA ALA A 14 -21.17 -19.06 -19.72
C ALA A 14 -20.19 -17.89 -19.85
N THR A 15 -20.55 -16.75 -19.25
CA THR A 15 -19.66 -15.62 -19.08
C THR A 15 -18.56 -16.01 -18.09
N ALA A 16 -17.39 -16.36 -18.62
CA ALA A 16 -16.17 -16.50 -17.82
C ALA A 16 -15.79 -15.11 -17.28
N LEU A 17 -16.27 -14.80 -16.07
CA LEU A 17 -15.80 -13.69 -15.25
C LEU A 17 -14.37 -13.99 -14.82
N CYS A 18 -13.42 -13.68 -15.71
CA CYS A 18 -12.01 -13.63 -15.36
C CYS A 18 -11.78 -12.36 -14.52
N THR A 19 -12.07 -12.45 -13.22
CA THR A 19 -11.73 -11.40 -12.26
C THR A 19 -10.22 -11.43 -12.04
N LEU A 20 -9.47 -10.79 -12.94
CA LEU A 20 -8.09 -10.37 -12.66
C LEU A 20 -8.17 -9.30 -11.56
N SER A 21 -8.27 -9.74 -10.31
CA SER A 21 -8.07 -8.88 -9.16
C SER A 21 -6.59 -8.47 -9.12
N LEU A 22 -6.24 -7.42 -9.86
CA LEU A 22 -5.10 -6.59 -9.51
C LEU A 22 -5.45 -5.87 -8.20
N HIS A 23 -5.36 -6.59 -7.08
CA HIS A 23 -5.10 -5.95 -5.80
C HIS A 23 -3.70 -5.37 -5.91
N ALA A 24 -3.61 -4.11 -6.33
CA ALA A 24 -2.50 -3.28 -5.90
C ALA A 24 -2.69 -3.11 -4.40
N SER A 25 -2.21 -4.10 -3.64
CA SER A 25 -1.99 -3.95 -2.22
C SER A 25 -1.19 -2.67 -2.08
N ALA A 26 -1.72 -1.70 -1.33
CA ALA A 26 -0.89 -0.63 -0.81
C ALA A 26 0.36 -1.30 -0.22
N VAL A 27 1.55 -0.79 -0.51
CA VAL A 27 2.79 -1.27 0.11
C VAL A 27 2.65 -0.99 1.60
N VAL A 28 2.12 -1.97 2.34
CA VAL A 28 2.14 -2.00 3.79
C VAL A 28 3.51 -2.55 4.14
N LEU A 29 4.29 -1.77 4.89
CA LEU A 29 5.61 -2.20 5.32
C LEU A 29 5.44 -3.37 6.29
N SER A 30 5.71 -4.60 5.83
CA SER A 30 5.47 -5.83 6.61
C SER A 30 6.62 -6.20 7.55
N ASP A 31 7.66 -5.37 7.60
CA ASP A 31 8.88 -5.58 8.40
C ASP A 31 8.63 -5.40 9.90
N PHE A 32 7.46 -4.88 10.28
CA PHE A 32 7.07 -4.64 11.66
C PHE A 32 5.78 -5.37 12.02
N TYR A 33 5.70 -5.90 13.25
CA TYR A 33 4.49 -6.53 13.75
C TYR A 33 3.38 -5.48 13.94
N PRO A 34 2.18 -5.68 13.35
CA PRO A 34 1.06 -4.79 13.60
C PRO A 34 0.67 -4.90 15.07
N ASN A 35 0.55 -3.77 15.75
CA ASN A 35 0.26 -3.68 17.19
C ASN A 35 1.36 -4.24 18.11
N CYS A 36 2.64 -4.02 17.78
CA CYS A 36 3.72 -4.35 18.73
C CYS A 36 3.45 -3.78 20.14
N ASP A 37 3.55 -4.65 21.15
CA ASP A 37 3.30 -4.29 22.55
C ASP A 37 4.51 -3.60 23.18
N MET A 38 4.50 -2.27 23.09
CA MET A 38 5.52 -1.39 23.68
C MET A 38 5.47 -1.34 25.22
N ARG A 39 4.46 -1.93 25.88
CA ARG A 39 4.33 -1.89 27.35
C ARG A 39 5.47 -2.65 28.05
N SER A 40 6.03 -3.66 27.39
CA SER A 40 7.17 -4.46 27.87
C SER A 40 8.48 -3.66 27.99
N LEU A 41 8.55 -2.46 27.40
CA LEU A 41 9.77 -1.65 27.38
C LEU A 41 9.96 -0.81 28.66
N SER A 42 8.98 -0.78 29.56
CA SER A 42 9.05 -0.02 30.83
C SER A 42 9.50 1.43 30.60
N LEU A 43 8.84 2.13 29.66
CA LEU A 43 9.21 3.48 29.24
C LEU A 43 9.06 4.48 30.39
N ASP A 44 10.04 5.35 30.58
CA ASP A 44 9.95 6.46 31.53
C ASP A 44 8.98 7.56 31.03
N GLU A 45 8.64 8.52 31.89
CA GLU A 45 7.68 9.59 31.57
C GLU A 45 8.12 10.45 30.37
N ASN A 46 9.43 10.70 30.23
CA ASN A 46 9.96 11.49 29.12
C ASN A 46 9.86 10.73 27.81
N GLN A 47 10.19 9.44 27.82
CA GLN A 47 10.05 8.54 26.68
C GLN A 47 8.58 8.41 26.26
N GLN A 48 7.66 8.23 27.21
CA GLN A 48 6.23 8.16 26.92
C GLN A 48 5.73 9.44 26.25
N LYS A 49 6.12 10.61 26.76
CA LYS A 49 5.79 11.91 26.17
C LYS A 49 6.37 12.07 24.77
N ALA A 50 7.62 11.68 24.56
CA ALA A 50 8.27 11.72 23.25
C ALA A 50 7.55 10.82 22.23
N LEU A 51 7.19 9.59 22.62
CA LEU A 51 6.44 8.67 21.76
C LEU A 51 5.07 9.23 21.38
N LEU A 52 4.37 9.86 22.32
CA LEU A 52 3.09 10.51 22.03
C LEU A 52 3.25 11.64 21.00
N GLN A 53 4.29 12.46 21.13
CA GLN A 53 4.59 13.52 20.16
C GLN A 53 4.91 12.95 18.77
N ILE A 54 5.73 11.89 18.70
CA ILE A 54 6.08 11.21 17.45
C ILE A 54 4.81 10.65 16.77
N ARG A 55 3.95 9.95 17.51
CA ARG A 55 2.69 9.40 16.96
C ARG A 55 1.75 10.49 16.45
N ASN A 56 1.62 11.59 17.18
CA ASN A 56 0.80 12.72 16.76
C ASN A 56 1.35 13.40 15.49
N ALA A 57 2.66 13.57 15.41
CA ALA A 57 3.31 14.11 14.21
C ALA A 57 3.12 13.18 13.00
N HIS A 58 3.29 11.87 13.20
CA HIS A 58 3.06 10.88 12.14
C HIS A 58 1.64 10.90 11.60
N LYS A 59 0.63 10.93 12.48
CA LYS A 59 -0.78 11.00 12.07
C LYS A 59 -1.01 12.19 11.15
N LYS A 60 -0.41 13.35 11.46
CA LYS A 60 -0.49 14.55 10.61
C LYS A 60 0.27 14.36 9.28
N ASN A 61 1.45 13.75 9.30
CA ASN A 61 2.24 13.51 8.08
C ASN A 61 1.56 12.56 7.11
N ILE A 62 1.09 11.42 7.60
CA ILE A 62 0.37 10.43 6.80
C ILE A 62 -0.86 11.06 6.14
N GLU A 63 -1.60 11.90 6.86
CA GLU A 63 -2.76 12.56 6.28
C GLU A 63 -2.37 13.53 5.16
N ARG A 64 -1.27 14.29 5.33
CA ARG A 64 -0.73 15.16 4.27
C ARG A 64 -0.29 14.36 3.04
N VAL A 65 0.40 13.24 3.24
CA VAL A 65 0.83 12.35 2.15
C VAL A 65 -0.39 11.75 1.44
N LYS A 66 -1.40 11.29 2.17
CA LYS A 66 -2.66 10.79 1.60
C LYS A 66 -3.37 11.84 0.74
N ILE A 67 -3.47 13.09 1.21
CA ILE A 67 -4.07 14.19 0.46
C ILE A 67 -3.29 14.45 -0.84
N ARG A 68 -1.95 14.58 -0.75
CA ARG A 68 -1.08 14.75 -1.92
C ARG A 68 -1.27 13.61 -2.94
N ASN A 69 -1.31 12.38 -2.44
CA ASN A 69 -1.44 11.19 -3.27
C ASN A 69 -2.79 11.16 -3.98
N ARG A 70 -3.90 11.55 -3.33
CA ARG A 70 -5.24 11.66 -3.97
C ARG A 70 -5.19 12.58 -5.19
N SER A 71 -4.58 13.76 -5.07
CA SER A 71 -4.41 14.70 -6.20
C SER A 71 -3.59 14.08 -7.33
N ALA A 72 -2.51 13.36 -6.99
CA ALA A 72 -1.66 12.70 -7.97
C ALA A 72 -2.36 11.58 -8.75
N ASN A 73 -3.45 11.01 -8.22
CA ASN A 73 -4.16 9.94 -8.93
C ASN A 73 -5.43 10.31 -9.70
N PHE A 74 -5.74 11.61 -9.79
CA PHE A 74 -6.72 12.15 -10.73
C PHE A 74 -6.33 11.93 -12.20
N SER A 75 -5.04 11.99 -12.56
CA SER A 75 -4.55 11.77 -13.94
C SER A 75 -4.26 10.31 -14.30
N ARG A 76 -4.39 9.37 -13.34
CA ARG A 76 -3.90 8.00 -13.50
C ARG A 76 -4.60 7.23 -14.63
N LYS A 77 -5.91 7.44 -14.81
CA LYS A 77 -6.68 6.76 -15.87
C LYS A 77 -6.19 7.18 -17.26
N GLN A 78 -5.91 8.47 -17.45
CA GLN A 78 -5.42 9.02 -18.72
C GLN A 78 -4.01 8.51 -19.05
N GLU A 79 -3.12 8.45 -18.05
CA GLU A 79 -1.77 7.91 -18.19
C GLU A 79 -1.77 6.42 -18.53
N LEU A 80 -2.64 5.63 -17.89
CA LEU A 80 -2.81 4.21 -18.21
C LEU A 80 -3.29 4.03 -19.66
N ILE A 81 -4.31 4.80 -20.08
CA ILE A 81 -4.80 4.76 -21.46
C ILE A 81 -3.65 5.06 -22.44
N LYS A 82 -2.84 6.08 -22.18
CA LYS A 82 -1.66 6.40 -23.02
C LYS A 82 -0.72 5.21 -23.18
N VAL A 83 -0.37 4.54 -22.09
CA VAL A 83 0.51 3.35 -22.14
C VAL A 83 -0.13 2.23 -22.97
N LEU A 84 -1.42 1.96 -22.77
CA LEU A 84 -2.15 0.88 -23.46
C LEU A 84 -2.39 1.18 -24.94
N SER A 85 -2.58 2.44 -25.31
CA SER A 85 -2.85 2.87 -26.69
C SER A 85 -1.59 3.03 -27.54
N THR A 86 -0.39 2.98 -26.95
CA THR A 86 0.86 3.14 -27.70
C THR A 86 1.22 1.84 -28.44
N VAL A 87 1.42 1.94 -29.77
CA VAL A 87 1.84 0.81 -30.63
C VAL A 87 3.09 1.22 -31.41
N PRO A 88 4.19 0.44 -31.36
CA PRO A 88 4.37 -0.78 -30.58
C PRO A 88 4.45 -0.51 -29.07
N PHE A 89 4.32 -1.56 -28.25
CA PHE A 89 4.39 -1.45 -26.79
C PHE A 89 5.70 -0.81 -26.33
N SER A 90 5.60 0.28 -25.56
CA SER A 90 6.76 0.97 -24.98
C SER A 90 7.02 0.51 -23.55
N LYS A 91 8.07 -0.31 -23.36
CA LYS A 91 8.56 -0.71 -22.03
C LYS A 91 8.97 0.51 -21.18
N HIS A 92 9.46 1.57 -21.82
CA HIS A 92 9.88 2.78 -21.13
C HIS A 92 8.68 3.54 -20.55
N GLU A 93 7.62 3.77 -21.34
CA GLU A 93 6.40 4.44 -20.84
C GLU A 93 5.69 3.60 -19.76
N ALA A 94 5.66 2.27 -19.94
CA ALA A 94 5.10 1.36 -18.93
C ALA A 94 5.85 1.45 -17.59
N ARG A 95 7.19 1.49 -17.62
CA ARG A 95 8.01 1.66 -16.40
C ARG A 95 7.71 3.00 -15.74
N ARG A 96 7.65 4.10 -16.49
CA ARG A 96 7.36 5.43 -15.94
C ARG A 96 5.99 5.49 -15.26
N TYR A 97 4.97 4.90 -15.89
CA TYR A 97 3.63 4.79 -15.31
C TYR A 97 3.64 4.01 -14.00
N LEU A 98 4.30 2.84 -13.96
CA LEU A 98 4.38 2.02 -12.76
C LEU A 98 5.17 2.71 -11.65
N GLN A 99 6.30 3.36 -11.96
CA GLN A 99 7.06 4.14 -10.96
C GLN A 99 6.17 5.19 -10.31
N LYS A 100 5.53 6.06 -11.11
CA LYS A 100 4.61 7.07 -10.58
C LYS A 100 3.45 6.49 -9.78
N ARG A 101 2.96 5.31 -10.16
CA ARG A 101 1.93 4.59 -9.41
C ARG A 101 2.43 4.19 -8.02
N TYR A 102 3.64 3.61 -7.94
CA TYR A 102 4.21 3.11 -6.70
C TYR A 102 4.84 4.19 -5.82
N ASP A 103 5.20 5.36 -6.36
CA ASP A 103 5.75 6.49 -5.58
C ASP A 103 4.84 6.85 -4.40
N SER A 104 3.52 6.86 -4.61
CA SER A 104 2.52 7.12 -3.55
C SER A 104 2.62 6.12 -2.39
N ASP A 105 2.78 4.84 -2.71
CA ASP A 105 2.84 3.77 -1.70
C ASP A 105 4.22 3.78 -1.01
N MET A 106 5.26 4.08 -1.78
CA MET A 106 6.63 4.23 -1.29
C MET A 106 6.75 5.41 -0.32
N ASP A 107 6.11 6.54 -0.61
CA ASP A 107 6.03 7.69 0.29
C ASP A 107 5.41 7.34 1.64
N LEU A 108 4.36 6.51 1.64
CA LEU A 108 3.70 6.05 2.88
C LEU A 108 4.62 5.10 3.65
N ALA A 109 5.27 4.16 2.96
CA ALA A 109 6.23 3.25 3.57
C ALA A 109 7.42 4.00 4.18
N VAL A 110 7.91 5.06 3.53
CA VAL A 110 8.95 5.95 4.07
C VAL A 110 8.49 6.66 5.34
N GLU A 111 7.26 7.20 5.37
CA GLU A 111 6.72 7.81 6.60
C GLU A 111 6.53 6.81 7.73
N GLU A 112 6.13 5.57 7.42
CA GLU A 112 6.03 4.49 8.40
C GLU A 112 7.41 4.14 8.98
N LEU A 113 8.41 3.89 8.13
CA LEU A 113 9.78 3.59 8.55
C LEU A 113 10.39 4.75 9.34
N SER A 114 10.14 6.00 8.94
CA SER A 114 10.60 7.21 9.64
C SER A 114 10.11 7.25 11.08
N VAL A 115 8.88 6.79 11.34
CA VAL A 115 8.35 6.71 12.71
C VAL A 115 8.99 5.60 13.50
N GLN A 116 9.14 4.41 12.92
CA GLN A 116 9.79 3.30 13.61
C GLN A 116 11.22 3.69 14.01
N HIS A 117 11.96 4.33 13.11
CA HIS A 117 13.27 4.91 13.40
C HIS A 117 13.21 5.89 14.57
N LYS A 118 12.30 6.88 14.56
CA LYS A 118 12.20 7.88 15.63
C LYS A 118 11.85 7.25 16.98
N ILE A 119 10.96 6.25 16.99
CA ILE A 119 10.63 5.49 18.21
C ILE A 119 11.90 4.80 18.73
N PHE A 120 12.62 4.09 17.86
CA PHE A 120 13.83 3.36 18.21
C PHE A 120 14.91 4.25 18.84
N GLN A 121 15.08 5.48 18.34
CA GLN A 121 16.06 6.45 18.88
C GLN A 121 15.68 7.04 20.26
N VAL A 122 14.43 6.91 20.69
CA VAL A 122 14.01 7.34 22.05
C VAL A 122 14.36 6.27 23.11
N LEU A 123 14.53 5.03 22.67
CA LEU A 123 14.76 3.89 23.54
C LEU A 123 16.22 3.83 24.02
N THR A 124 16.43 3.29 25.22
CA THR A 124 17.76 2.89 25.69
C THR A 124 18.26 1.66 24.92
N PRO A 125 19.57 1.35 24.94
CA PRO A 125 20.09 0.14 24.28
C PRO A 125 19.38 -1.15 24.70
N GLU A 126 19.08 -1.33 25.99
CA GLU A 126 18.35 -2.51 26.48
C GLU A 126 16.90 -2.56 25.95
N GLN A 127 16.23 -1.42 25.90
CA GLN A 127 14.88 -1.33 25.33
C GLN A 127 14.88 -1.57 23.81
N GLN A 128 15.94 -1.15 23.10
CA GLN A 128 16.10 -1.39 21.67
C GLN A 128 16.18 -2.89 21.36
N GLU A 129 16.93 -3.67 22.14
CA GLU A 129 16.99 -5.13 21.99
C GLU A 129 15.60 -5.77 22.17
N LYS A 130 14.87 -5.38 23.22
CA LYS A 130 13.50 -5.85 23.46
C LYS A 130 12.54 -5.42 22.35
N TRP A 131 12.72 -4.21 21.82
CA TRP A 131 11.92 -3.70 20.71
C TRP A 131 12.17 -4.50 19.44
N LEU A 132 13.43 -4.81 19.10
CA LEU A 132 13.76 -5.62 17.93
C LEU A 132 13.15 -7.03 18.05
N ALA A 133 13.26 -7.64 19.23
CA ALA A 133 12.71 -8.99 19.46
C ALA A 133 11.19 -9.07 19.35
N ASN A 134 10.46 -7.99 19.67
CA ASN A 134 9.00 -8.00 19.77
C ASN A 134 8.29 -7.26 18.63
N CYS A 135 8.96 -6.30 17.99
CA CYS A 135 8.36 -5.38 17.03
C CYS A 135 8.89 -5.53 15.61
N ALA A 136 10.14 -5.97 15.42
CA ALA A 136 10.72 -6.21 14.10
C ALA A 136 10.57 -7.69 13.70
N ARG A 137 10.42 -7.96 12.40
CA ARG A 137 10.31 -9.31 11.84
C ARG A 137 11.64 -9.81 11.29
#